data_AF-A0A0D0E5N3-F1
#
_entry.id   AF-A0A0D0E5N3-F1
#
_cell.length_a   1.000
_cell.length_b   1.000
_cell.length_c   1.000
_cell.angle_alpha   90.00
_cell.angle_beta   90.00
_cell.angle_gamma   90.00
#
_symmetry.space_group_name_H-M   'P 1'
#
loop_
_entity.id
_entity.type
_entity.pdbx_description
1 polymer ?
#
loop_
_entity_poly.entity_id
_entity_poly.type
_entity_poly.pdbx_seq_one_letter_code
_entity_poly.pdbx_strand_id
1 'polypeptide(L)'
;MSRSNSSRNSQTSSRSLRSQGPVDLATLDGTGKKTRKPCAKWTTEEETTFVEFLLSQCSSSGDGSNFKKPTFTVAAMHLKVKFPNASGAEKTCDVCQGKWTALKAAYNVVVDKIQ
;
A
#
# COMPACT_ATOMS: atom_id res chain seq x y z
N MET A 1 50.51 56.41 6.10
CA MET A 1 49.69 57.58 6.51
C MET A 1 48.36 57.51 5.77
N SER A 2 47.25 57.49 6.53
CA SER A 2 45.87 57.87 6.12
C SER A 2 45.20 57.12 4.96
N ARG A 3 43.88 56.83 4.92
CA ARG A 3 42.72 56.87 5.81
C ARG A 3 41.55 56.26 4.98
N SER A 4 40.66 55.52 5.63
CA SER A 4 39.18 55.58 5.47
C SER A 4 38.54 55.30 4.09
N ASN A 5 37.34 54.75 3.92
CA ASN A 5 36.30 54.10 4.73
C ASN A 5 35.20 53.68 3.73
N SER A 6 34.25 52.84 4.18
CA SER A 6 32.90 52.63 3.61
C SER A 6 32.84 51.56 2.49
N SER A 7 31.84 50.68 2.38
CA SER A 7 30.58 50.46 3.10
C SER A 7 29.84 49.32 2.38
N ARG A 8 29.08 48.49 3.11
CA ARG A 8 27.97 47.61 2.66
C ARG A 8 28.41 46.42 1.78
N ASN A 9 28.05 45.19 2.08
CA ASN A 9 26.66 44.72 2.14
C ASN A 9 26.53 43.41 2.94
N SER A 10 25.39 43.28 3.59
CA SER A 10 24.99 42.27 4.54
C SER A 10 24.36 41.06 3.85
N GLN A 11 24.75 39.84 4.25
CA GLN A 11 23.86 38.66 4.23
C GLN A 11 24.19 37.77 5.43
N THR A 12 23.83 38.21 6.62
CA THR A 12 23.60 37.28 7.73
C THR A 12 22.12 36.88 7.60
N SER A 13 21.87 35.67 7.08
CA SER A 13 20.53 35.11 7.10
C SER A 13 20.12 34.89 8.55
N SER A 14 19.33 35.81 9.06
CA SER A 14 18.53 35.65 10.27
C SER A 14 17.57 34.49 10.07
N ARG A 15 17.98 33.28 10.48
CA ARG A 15 17.11 32.11 10.58
C ARG A 15 16.18 32.35 11.77
N SER A 16 15.04 33.01 11.52
CA SER A 16 14.01 33.24 12.52
C SER A 16 13.51 31.91 13.09
N LEU A 17 13.90 31.62 14.34
CA LEU A 17 13.24 30.65 15.21
C LEU A 17 12.26 31.43 16.07
N ARG A 18 10.99 31.47 15.67
CA ARG A 18 9.82 31.89 16.47
C ARG A 18 8.58 31.65 15.58
N SER A 19 7.53 30.97 16.02
CA SER A 19 6.96 30.91 17.36
C SER A 19 6.45 29.51 17.70
N GLN A 20 6.78 29.01 18.89
CA GLN A 20 5.85 28.12 19.59
C GLN A 20 4.83 29.03 20.26
N GLY A 21 3.67 29.18 19.63
CA GLY A 21 2.47 29.66 20.33
C GLY A 21 2.01 28.62 21.35
N PRO A 22 1.23 29.00 22.36
CA PRO A 22 0.65 28.04 23.30
C PRO A 22 -0.12 27.01 22.49
N VAL A 23 0.20 25.73 22.67
CA VAL A 23 -0.55 24.64 22.06
C VAL A 23 -1.87 24.59 22.82
N ASP A 24 -2.85 25.35 22.37
CA ASP A 24 -4.23 25.22 22.85
C ASP A 24 -4.71 23.84 22.44
N LEU A 25 -4.82 22.93 23.43
CA LEU A 25 -5.21 21.54 23.26
C LEU A 25 -6.71 21.38 22.86
N ALA A 26 -7.35 22.47 22.44
CA ALA A 26 -8.77 22.57 22.15
C ALA A 26 -8.99 23.15 20.75
N THR A 27 -8.52 22.46 19.71
CA THR A 27 -9.08 22.63 18.37
C THR A 27 -9.22 21.25 17.72
N LEU A 28 -10.36 20.64 18.06
CA LEU A 28 -11.32 20.09 17.11
C LEU A 28 -10.75 19.21 15.99
N ASP A 29 -10.90 17.90 16.18
CA ASP A 29 -11.59 17.00 15.25
C ASP A 29 -11.21 17.07 13.76
N GLY A 30 -9.95 17.40 13.48
CA GLY A 30 -9.33 17.26 12.17
C GLY A 30 -8.97 15.80 11.90
N THR A 31 -9.92 14.87 12.05
CA THR A 31 -9.77 13.53 11.49
C THR A 31 -9.78 13.70 9.98
N GLY A 32 -8.59 14.01 9.43
CA GLY A 32 -8.33 13.98 8.01
C GLY A 32 -8.72 12.59 7.54
N LYS A 33 -9.97 12.45 7.05
CA LYS A 33 -10.44 11.31 6.32
C LYS A 33 -9.57 11.26 5.08
N LYS A 34 -8.38 10.66 5.21
CA LYS A 34 -7.66 10.10 4.08
C LYS A 34 -8.69 9.19 3.46
N THR A 35 -9.31 9.62 2.36
CA THR A 35 -10.21 8.81 1.56
C THR A 35 -9.39 7.59 1.18
N ARG A 36 -9.52 6.53 1.99
CA ARG A 36 -8.87 5.25 1.74
C ARG A 36 -9.42 4.83 0.40
N LYS A 37 -8.55 4.63 -0.59
CA LYS A 37 -8.93 4.05 -1.88
C LYS A 37 -9.85 2.85 -1.59
N PRO A 38 -10.97 2.71 -2.30
CA PRO A 38 -11.89 1.61 -2.07
C PRO A 38 -11.08 0.31 -2.07
N CYS A 39 -11.19 -0.46 -0.99
CA CYS A 39 -10.50 -1.74 -0.90
C CYS A 39 -11.33 -2.78 -1.64
N ALA A 40 -10.65 -3.67 -2.36
CA ALA A 40 -11.31 -4.86 -2.90
C ALA A 40 -11.83 -5.66 -1.71
N LYS A 41 -13.13 -5.94 -1.69
CA LYS A 41 -13.70 -6.86 -0.71
C LYS A 41 -13.51 -8.26 -1.26
N TRP A 42 -12.96 -9.14 -0.45
CA TRP A 42 -12.73 -10.52 -0.80
C TRP A 42 -13.72 -11.36 0.01
N THR A 43 -14.59 -12.08 -0.67
CA THR A 43 -15.43 -13.10 -0.03
C THR A 43 -14.66 -14.42 0.04
N THR A 44 -15.04 -15.31 0.95
CA THR A 44 -14.40 -16.63 1.08
C THR A 44 -14.45 -17.41 -0.25
N GLU A 45 -15.53 -17.29 -1.02
CA GLU A 45 -15.69 -17.93 -2.33
C GLU A 45 -14.73 -17.35 -3.39
N GLU A 46 -14.56 -16.03 -3.40
CA GLU A 46 -13.60 -15.34 -4.28
C GLU A 46 -12.16 -15.72 -3.94
N GLU A 47 -11.82 -15.76 -2.64
CA GLU A 47 -10.50 -16.17 -2.17
C GLU A 47 -10.20 -17.63 -2.52
N THR A 48 -11.16 -18.52 -2.29
CA THR A 48 -11.03 -19.96 -2.61
C THR A 48 -10.81 -20.13 -4.11
N THR A 49 -11.65 -19.51 -4.94
CA THR A 49 -11.48 -19.54 -6.41
C THR A 49 -10.13 -19.01 -6.84
N PHE A 50 -9.66 -17.93 -6.22
CA PHE A 50 -8.37 -17.33 -6.55
C PHE A 50 -7.21 -18.28 -6.23
N VAL A 51 -7.23 -18.89 -5.05
CA VAL A 51 -6.20 -19.85 -4.62
C VAL A 51 -6.24 -21.12 -5.48
N GLU A 52 -7.42 -21.67 -5.77
CA GLU A 52 -7.59 -22.82 -6.67
C GLU A 52 -7.04 -22.53 -8.07
N PHE A 53 -7.32 -21.36 -8.61
CA PHE A 53 -6.79 -20.93 -9.90
C PHE A 53 -5.25 -20.87 -9.88
N LEU A 54 -4.67 -20.26 -8.83
CA LEU A 54 -3.22 -20.19 -8.68
C LEU A 54 -2.58 -21.59 -8.53
N LEU A 55 -3.21 -22.50 -7.79
CA LEU A 55 -2.75 -23.89 -7.65
C LEU A 55 -2.77 -24.63 -9.00
N SER A 56 -3.84 -24.45 -9.79
CA SER A 56 -3.92 -25.01 -11.14
C SER A 56 -2.78 -24.49 -12.05
N GLN A 57 -2.45 -23.20 -11.96
CA GLN A 57 -1.33 -22.60 -12.68
C GLN A 57 0.04 -23.05 -12.15
N CYS A 58 0.16 -23.27 -10.85
CA CYS A 58 1.36 -23.80 -10.20
C CYS A 58 1.69 -25.20 -10.73
N SER A 59 0.71 -26.10 -10.77
CA SER A 59 0.90 -27.46 -11.30
C SER A 59 1.40 -27.47 -12.75
N SER A 60 1.02 -26.45 -13.54
CA SER A 60 1.50 -26.29 -14.92
C SER A 60 2.87 -25.63 -15.04
N SER A 61 3.27 -24.79 -14.08
CA SER A 61 4.47 -23.93 -14.20
C SER A 61 5.64 -24.33 -13.30
N GLY A 62 5.44 -25.22 -12.33
CA GLY A 62 6.49 -25.71 -11.41
C GLY A 62 7.02 -24.67 -10.39
N ASP A 63 6.64 -23.39 -10.52
CA ASP A 63 7.08 -22.29 -9.65
C ASP A 63 5.99 -21.96 -8.62
N GLY A 64 5.94 -22.74 -7.54
CA GLY A 64 4.81 -22.77 -6.61
C GLY A 64 4.73 -21.65 -5.57
N SER A 65 5.64 -20.68 -5.61
CA SER A 65 5.68 -19.61 -4.61
C SER A 65 5.79 -18.18 -5.19
N ASN A 66 6.29 -18.06 -6.43
CA ASN A 66 6.53 -16.79 -7.10
C ASN A 66 5.79 -16.73 -8.44
N PHE A 67 4.47 -16.54 -8.38
CA PHE A 67 3.68 -16.29 -9.59
C PHE A 67 4.12 -14.99 -10.26
N LYS A 68 4.24 -15.04 -11.60
CA LYS A 68 4.57 -13.87 -12.41
C LYS A 68 3.34 -12.97 -12.57
N LYS A 69 3.56 -11.68 -12.89
CA LYS A 69 2.47 -10.73 -13.21
C LYS A 69 1.43 -11.26 -14.20
N PRO A 70 1.79 -11.98 -15.30
CA PRO A 70 0.81 -12.55 -16.22
C PRO A 70 -0.17 -13.51 -15.53
N THR A 71 0.30 -14.34 -14.60
CA THR A 71 -0.56 -15.27 -13.85
C THR A 71 -1.61 -14.51 -13.05
N PHE A 72 -1.24 -13.41 -12.39
CA PHE A 72 -2.18 -12.57 -11.65
C PHE A 72 -3.15 -11.81 -12.57
N THR A 73 -2.72 -11.41 -13.76
CA THR A 73 -3.60 -10.81 -14.77
C THR A 73 -4.68 -11.81 -15.22
N VAL A 74 -4.29 -13.05 -15.53
CA VAL A 74 -5.27 -14.09 -15.91
C VAL A 74 -6.19 -14.42 -14.72
N ALA A 75 -5.65 -14.49 -13.51
CA ALA A 75 -6.46 -14.71 -12.30
C ALA A 75 -7.49 -13.58 -12.08
N ALA A 76 -7.09 -12.32 -12.27
CA ALA A 76 -7.98 -11.17 -12.20
C ALA A 76 -9.10 -11.25 -13.25
N MET A 77 -8.77 -11.62 -14.49
CA MET A 77 -9.77 -11.84 -15.55
C MET A 77 -10.73 -12.98 -15.17
N HIS A 78 -10.21 -14.10 -14.67
CA HIS A 78 -11.01 -15.24 -14.25
C HIS A 78 -11.97 -14.87 -13.11
N LEU A 79 -11.50 -14.11 -12.12
CA LEU A 79 -12.34 -13.59 -11.04
C LEU A 79 -13.42 -12.63 -11.55
N LYS A 80 -13.10 -11.76 -12.50
CA LYS A 80 -14.07 -10.85 -13.11
C LYS A 80 -15.17 -11.57 -13.88
N VAL A 81 -14.82 -12.65 -14.58
CA VAL A 81 -15.78 -13.49 -15.32
C VAL A 81 -16.65 -14.31 -14.36
N LYS A 82 -16.05 -14.91 -13.32
CA LYS A 82 -16.78 -15.76 -12.35
C LYS A 82 -17.63 -14.94 -11.38
N PHE A 83 -17.18 -13.74 -11.02
CA PHE A 83 -17.85 -12.85 -10.08
C PHE A 83 -18.09 -11.47 -10.70
N PRO A 84 -19.04 -11.36 -11.67
CA PRO A 84 -19.33 -10.08 -12.32
C PRO A 84 -19.92 -9.04 -11.35
N ASN A 85 -20.54 -9.49 -10.26
CA ASN A 85 -21.12 -8.65 -9.21
C ASN A 85 -20.23 -8.57 -7.95
N ALA A 86 -18.90 -8.74 -8.12
CA ALA A 86 -17.95 -8.64 -7.02
C ALA A 86 -18.07 -7.31 -6.28
N SER A 87 -18.07 -7.35 -4.96
CA SER A 87 -18.23 -6.15 -4.13
C SER A 87 -16.90 -5.39 -3.96
N GLY A 88 -16.98 -4.06 -3.93
CA GLY A 88 -15.83 -3.19 -3.63
C GLY A 88 -15.02 -2.82 -4.88
N ALA A 89 -13.72 -2.54 -4.69
CA ALA A 89 -12.85 -2.19 -5.80
C ALA A 89 -12.54 -3.37 -6.71
N GLU A 90 -12.28 -3.06 -7.99
CA GLU A 90 -11.89 -4.05 -9.00
C GLU A 90 -10.65 -4.82 -8.54
N LYS A 91 -10.72 -6.14 -8.65
CA LYS A 91 -9.62 -7.06 -8.33
C LYS A 91 -8.65 -7.07 -9.50
N THR A 92 -7.85 -6.01 -9.63
CA THR A 92 -6.80 -5.89 -10.65
C THR A 92 -5.60 -6.79 -10.33
N CYS A 93 -4.67 -6.91 -11.28
CA CYS A 93 -3.43 -7.68 -11.12
C CYS A 93 -2.69 -7.34 -9.80
N ASP A 94 -2.53 -6.05 -9.48
CA ASP A 94 -1.87 -5.59 -8.26
C ASP A 94 -2.61 -6.01 -6.99
N VAL A 95 -3.95 -5.98 -7.01
CA VAL A 95 -4.79 -6.41 -5.88
C VAL A 95 -4.64 -7.91 -5.65
N CYS A 96 -4.66 -8.72 -6.72
CA CYS A 96 -4.42 -10.16 -6.66
C CYS A 96 -3.02 -10.48 -6.12
N GLN A 97 -1.98 -9.78 -6.58
CA GLN A 97 -0.61 -9.95 -6.11
C GLN A 97 -0.47 -9.60 -4.61
N GLY A 98 -1.07 -8.48 -4.19
CA GLY A 98 -1.10 -8.09 -2.78
C GLY A 98 -1.83 -9.13 -1.91
N LYS A 99 -2.97 -9.64 -2.39
CA LYS A 99 -3.73 -10.69 -1.69
C LYS A 99 -2.91 -11.97 -1.54
N TRP A 100 -2.24 -12.44 -2.59
CA TRP A 100 -1.36 -13.62 -2.52
C TRP A 100 -0.22 -13.43 -1.52
N THR A 101 0.40 -12.24 -1.50
CA THR A 101 1.47 -11.92 -0.55
C THR A 101 0.96 -11.98 0.90
N ALA A 102 -0.23 -11.42 1.16
CA ALA A 102 -0.86 -11.49 2.47
C ALA A 102 -1.22 -12.92 2.89
N LEU A 103 -1.74 -13.74 1.96
CA LEU A 103 -2.04 -15.15 2.22
C LEU A 103 -0.79 -15.95 2.57
N LYS A 104 0.32 -15.75 1.84
CA LYS A 104 1.62 -16.37 2.17
C LYS A 104 2.11 -15.96 3.55
N ALA A 105 2.04 -14.67 3.88
CA ALA A 105 2.43 -14.17 5.20
C ALA A 105 1.58 -14.79 6.31
N ALA A 106 0.25 -14.84 6.14
CA ALA A 106 -0.65 -15.45 7.10
C ALA A 106 -0.36 -16.94 7.30
N TYR A 107 -0.13 -17.70 6.21
CA TYR A 107 0.22 -19.11 6.30
C TYR A 107 1.55 -19.34 7.03
N ASN A 108 2.60 -18.59 6.69
CA ASN A 108 3.90 -18.70 7.37
C ASN A 108 3.79 -18.35 8.87
N VAL A 109 3.00 -17.35 9.23
CA VAL A 109 2.75 -16.98 10.64
C VAL A 109 1.99 -18.09 11.39
N VAL A 110 1.09 -18.82 10.71
CA VAL A 110 0.37 -19.95 11.32
C VAL A 110 1.31 -21.14 11.55
N VAL A 111 2.22 -21.42 10.61
CA VAL A 111 3.17 -22.54 10.73
C VAL A 111 4.24 -22.27 11.81
N ASP A 112 4.71 -21.03 11.95
CA ASP A 112 5.70 -20.63 12.98
C ASP A 112 5.18 -20.78 14.42
N LYS A 113 3.87 -20.65 14.64
CA LYS A 113 3.24 -20.79 15.97
C LYS A 113 3.00 -22.23 16.42
N ILE A 114 3.41 -23.23 15.63
CA ILE A 114 3.25 -24.66 15.93
C ILE A 114 4.61 -25.32 16.23
N GLN A 115 5.67 -24.54 16.52
CA GLN A 115 6.93 -25.04 17.11
C GLN A 115 6.97 -24.80 18.63
#